data_AF-A0A951G001-F1
#
_entry.id   AF-A0A951G001-F1
#
_cell.length_a   1.000
_cell.length_b   1.000
_cell.length_c   1.000
_cell.angle_alpha   90.00
_cell.angle_beta   90.00
_cell.angle_gamma   90.00
#
_symmetry.space_group_name_H-M   'P 1'
#
loop_
_entity.id
_entity.type
_entity.pdbx_description
1 polymer ?
#
loop_
_entity_poly.entity_id
_entity_poly.type
_entity_poly.pdbx_seq_one_letter_code
_entity_poly.pdbx_strand_id
1 'polypeptide(L)' 'MGVSDPRIGSQIGEYNVDAVLGEGGMGKVYTATGPDGGRVALKLVKDDYARDETFRRRFYREARIAQTVQHP' A
#
# COMPACT_ATOMS: atom_id res chain seq x y z
N MET A 1 19.78 12.16 -11.74
CA MET A 1 19.55 12.05 -10.29
C MET A 1 18.10 11.64 -10.14
N GLY A 2 17.82 10.35 -9.89
CA GLY A 2 16.44 9.84 -9.89
C GLY A 2 15.67 10.50 -8.76
N VAL A 3 14.56 11.16 -9.08
CA VAL A 3 13.69 11.77 -8.08
C VAL A 3 13.22 10.68 -7.11
N SER A 4 13.61 10.81 -5.85
CA SER A 4 13.11 9.96 -4.77
C SER A 4 11.58 10.08 -4.76
N ASP A 5 10.88 8.95 -4.64
CA ASP A 5 9.43 8.98 -4.50
C ASP A 5 9.05 9.83 -3.28
N PRO A 6 8.18 10.85 -3.41
CA PRO A 6 7.89 11.79 -2.32
C PRO A 6 7.22 11.12 -1.13
N ARG A 7 6.78 9.87 -1.26
CA ARG A 7 6.22 9.09 -0.16
C ARG A 7 7.29 8.46 0.72
N ILE A 8 8.51 8.25 0.24
CA ILE A 8 9.59 7.67 1.05
C ILE A 8 9.96 8.63 2.18
N GLY A 9 9.96 8.13 3.42
CA GLY A 9 10.15 8.92 4.64
C GLY A 9 8.89 9.63 5.13
N SER A 10 7.77 9.54 4.41
CA SER A 10 6.49 10.09 4.87
C SER A 10 5.75 9.12 5.78
N GLN A 11 4.87 9.66 6.62
CA GLN A 11 3.96 8.86 7.44
C GLN A 11 2.56 8.87 6.84
N ILE A 12 1.93 7.70 6.78
CA ILE A 12 0.55 7.51 6.29
C ILE A 12 -0.22 6.78 7.39
N GLY A 13 -1.09 7.51 8.10
CA GLY A 13 -1.68 7.00 9.33
C GLY A 13 -0.58 6.70 10.35
N GLU A 14 -0.50 5.46 10.82
CA GLU A 14 0.52 5.00 11.78
C GLU A 14 1.73 4.33 11.10
N TYR A 15 1.78 4.33 9.76
CA TYR A 15 2.80 3.61 8.99
C TYR A 15 3.85 4.57 8.43
N ASN A 16 5.12 4.31 8.72
CA ASN A 16 6.25 5.02 8.13
C ASN A 16 6.65 4.36 6.81
N VAL A 17 6.69 5.10 5.71
CA VAL A 17 6.98 4.55 4.38
C VAL A 17 8.50 4.49 4.16
N ASP A 18 9.04 3.28 3.99
CA ASP A 18 10.49 3.07 3.97
C ASP A 18 11.05 3.03 2.53
N ALA A 19 10.38 2.32 1.61
CA ALA A 19 10.81 2.21 0.22
C ALA A 19 9.68 1.71 -0.71
N VAL A 20 9.83 1.92 -2.01
CA VAL A 20 8.94 1.33 -3.04
C VAL A 20 9.29 -0.14 -3.23
N LEU A 21 8.30 -1.03 -3.12
CA LEU A 21 8.41 -2.46 -3.46
C LEU A 21 7.99 -2.74 -4.90
N GLY A 22 7.07 -1.95 -5.45
CA GLY A 22 6.64 -2.10 -6.84
C GLY A 22 5.59 -1.07 -7.27
N GLU A 23 5.46 -0.91 -8.58
CA GLU A 23 4.45 -0.05 -9.21
C GLU A 23 3.68 -0.85 -10.26
N GLY A 24 2.36 -0.63 -10.32
CA GLY A 24 1.50 -1.19 -11.35
C GLY A 24 0.37 -0.24 -11.72
N GLY A 25 -0.52 -0.68 -12.62
CA GLY A 25 -1.61 0.17 -13.13
C GLY A 25 -2.48 0.78 -12.03
N MET A 26 -2.73 0.02 -10.95
CA MET A 26 -3.61 0.42 -9.84
C MET A 26 -2.95 1.32 -8.79
N GLY A 27 -1.62 1.47 -8.82
CA GLY A 27 -0.88 2.24 -7.82
C GLY A 27 0.47 1.64 -7.44
N LYS A 28 0.95 1.99 -6.25
CA LYS A 28 2.28 1.62 -5.76
C LYS A 28 2.18 0.82 -4.47
N VAL A 29 3.07 -0.15 -4.32
CA VAL A 29 3.27 -0.91 -3.08
C VAL A 29 4.58 -0.46 -2.47
N TYR A 30 4.55 -0.18 -1.18
CA TYR A 30 5.69 0.24 -0.39
C TYR A 30 5.94 -0.77 0.72
N THR A 31 7.20 -0.88 1.15
CA THR A 31 7.50 -1.41 2.47
C THR A 31 7.33 -0.26 3.46
N ALA A 32 6.68 -0.55 4.57
CA ALA A 32 6.44 0.42 5.62
C ALA A 32 6.64 -0.23 6.99
N THR A 33 6.98 0.60 7.98
CA THR A 33 7.07 0.20 9.37
C THR A 33 5.80 0.62 10.11
N GLY A 34 5.10 -0.35 10.70
CA GLY A 34 3.87 -0.13 11.46
C GLY A 34 4.10 0.36 12.90
N PRO A 35 3.00 0.64 13.64
CA PRO A 35 3.08 1.17 15.00
C PRO A 35 3.75 0.21 16.00
N ASP A 36 3.73 -1.09 15.72
CA ASP A 36 4.40 -2.14 16.50
C ASP A 36 5.88 -2.36 16.10
N GLY A 37 6.39 -1.56 15.16
CA GLY A 37 7.73 -1.73 14.57
C GLY A 37 7.80 -2.85 13.53
N GLY A 38 6.67 -3.51 13.22
CA GLY A 38 6.60 -4.56 12.21
C GLY A 38 6.69 -4.01 10.79
N ARG A 39 7.36 -4.75 9.89
CA ARG A 39 7.39 -4.41 8.47
C ARG A 39 6.16 -4.94 7.76
N VAL A 40 5.51 -4.08 6.99
CA VAL A 40 4.27 -4.36 6.24
C VAL A 40 4.40 -3.92 4.79
N ALA A 41 3.59 -4.53 3.92
CA ALA A 41 3.39 -4.06 2.56
C ALA A 41 2.19 -3.10 2.51
N LEU A 42 2.44 -1.82 2.20
CA LEU A 42 1.42 -0.77 2.10
C LEU A 42 1.09 -0.49 0.63
N LYS A 43 -0.12 -0.84 0.17
CA LYS A 43 -0.59 -0.57 -1.19
C LYS A 43 -1.38 0.74 -1.25
N LEU A 44 -0.85 1.73 -1.94
CA LEU A 44 -1.50 3.01 -2.23
C LEU A 44 -2.11 2.99 -3.62
N VAL A 45 -3.41 3.23 -3.69
CA VAL A 45 -4.19 3.26 -4.94
C VAL A 45 -4.23 4.70 -5.47
N LYS A 46 -4.17 4.88 -6.80
CA LYS A 46 -4.31 6.21 -7.43
C LYS A 46 -5.74 6.76 -7.26
N ASP A 47 -5.86 8.07 -7.08
CA ASP A 47 -7.14 8.75 -6.80
C ASP A 47 -8.23 8.51 -7.87
N ASP A 48 -7.83 8.33 -9.13
CA ASP A 48 -8.76 8.03 -10.23
C ASP A 48 -9.53 6.70 -10.03
N TYR A 49 -8.91 5.73 -9.36
CA TYR A 49 -9.55 4.45 -9.02
C TYR A 49 -10.29 4.50 -7.68
N ALA A 50 -9.98 5.46 -6.80
CA ALA A 50 -10.68 5.62 -5.52
C ALA A 50 -12.13 6.10 -5.68
N ARG A 51 -12.45 6.72 -6.83
CA ARG A 51 -13.81 7.19 -7.17
C ARG A 51 -14.70 6.12 -7.82
N ASP A 52 -14.13 5.00 -8.26
CA ASP A 52 -14.88 3.87 -8.82
C ASP A 52 -15.30 2.90 -7.71
N GLU A 53 -16.61 2.84 -7.41
CA GLU A 53 -17.16 1.92 -6.41
C GLU A 53 -16.88 0.44 -6.70
N THR A 54 -16.77 0.07 -7.97
CA THR A 54 -16.42 -1.29 -8.39
C THR A 54 -14.99 -1.62 -8.00
N PHE A 55 -14.10 -0.65 -8.14
CA PHE A 55 -12.71 -0.78 -7.75
C PHE A 55 -12.57 -0.90 -6.23
N ARG A 56 -13.25 -0.04 -5.46
CA ARG A 56 -13.26 -0.12 -3.98
C ARG A 56 -13.70 -1.52 -3.54
N ARG A 57 -14.76 -2.06 -4.13
CA ARG A 57 -15.27 -3.39 -3.79
C ARG A 57 -14.26 -4.51 -4.08
N ARG A 58 -13.55 -4.43 -5.21
CA ARG A 58 -12.47 -5.38 -5.55
C ARG A 58 -11.29 -5.25 -4.59
N PHE A 59 -10.87 -4.03 -4.29
CA PHE A 59 -9.79 -3.76 -3.34
C PHE A 59 -10.12 -4.30 -1.94
N TYR A 60 -11.30 -4.03 -1.41
CA TYR A 60 -11.74 -4.58 -0.12
C TYR A 60 -11.83 -6.10 -0.12
N ARG A 61 -12.28 -6.70 -1.23
CA ARG A 61 -12.31 -8.16 -1.38
C ARG A 61 -10.91 -8.76 -1.35
N GLU A 62 -9.97 -8.18 -2.10
CA GLU A 62 -8.57 -8.62 -2.13
C GLU A 62 -7.90 -8.46 -0.76
N ALA A 63 -8.10 -7.32 -0.09
CA ALA A 63 -7.58 -7.08 1.25
C ALA A 63 -8.12 -8.10 2.26
N ARG A 64 -9.42 -8.43 2.21
CA ARG A 64 -10.02 -9.47 3.05
C ARG A 64 -9.43 -10.85 2.78
N ILE A 65 -9.24 -11.21 1.51
CA ILE A 65 -8.63 -12.50 1.15
C ILE A 65 -7.18 -12.56 1.65
N ALA A 66 -6.40 -11.49 1.46
CA ALA A 66 -5.02 -11.42 1.93
C ALA A 66 -4.90 -11.55 3.45
N GLN A 67 -5.85 -11.00 4.22
CA GLN A 67 -5.89 -11.19 5.68
C GLN A 67 -6.23 -12.62 6.11
N THR A 68 -6.98 -13.37 5.30
CA THR A 68 -7.33 -14.77 5.59
C THR A 68 -6.26 -15.78 5.18
N VAL A 69 -5.26 -15.38 4.38
CA VAL A 69 -4.16 -16.25 3.97
C VAL A 69 -3.01 -16.07 4.96
N GLN A 70 -3.00 -16.86 6.03
CA GLN A 70 -1.81 -17.12 6.84
C GLN A 70 -1.24 -18.46 6.38
N HIS A 71 -0.18 -18.45 5.57
CA HIS A 71 0.60 -19.64 5.29
C HIS A 71 1.92 -19.58 6.10
N PRO A 72 2.25 -20.63 6.89
CA PRO A 72 3.48 -20.71 7.68
C PRO A 72 4.75 -20.84 6.82
#